data_AF-A0A8S3IBM5-F1
#
_entry.id   AF-A0A8S3IBM5-F1
#
_cell.length_a   1.000
_cell.length_b   1.000
_cell.length_c   1.000
_cell.angle_alpha   90.00
_cell.angle_beta   90.00
_cell.angle_gamma   90.00
#
_symmetry.space_group_name_H-M   'P 1'
#
loop_
_entity.id
_entity.type
_entity.pdbx_description
1 polymer ?
#
loop_
_entity_poly.entity_id
_entity_poly.type
_entity_poly.pdbx_seq_one_letter_code
_entity_poly.pdbx_strand_id
1 'polypeptide(L)'
;TWNYQKHVEWINTNPKKKSGDKTVERQYASLYYGNGDQCELAKKPRVVEVKLRCSTRNNKSHVPTMYLVEPESCSYVLGIESPVFCNIIDYTDENGIPDVEKVMKHFEES
;
A
#
# COMPACT_ATOMS: atom_id res chain seq x y z
N THR A 1 -10.27 7.64 -4.60
CA THR A 1 -9.36 7.66 -5.77
C THR A 1 -7.93 7.97 -5.34
N TRP A 2 -6.94 7.64 -6.18
CA TRP A 2 -5.54 7.98 -5.95
C TRP A 2 -5.30 9.48 -6.15
N ASN A 3 -4.50 10.08 -5.29
CA ASN A 3 -4.01 11.45 -5.45
C ASN A 3 -2.68 11.61 -4.69
N TYR A 4 -1.64 12.01 -5.42
CA TYR A 4 -0.28 12.13 -4.88
C TYR A 4 -0.22 13.07 -3.67
N GLN A 5 -0.73 14.30 -3.80
CA GLN A 5 -0.66 15.30 -2.74
C GLN A 5 -1.40 14.85 -1.47
N LYS A 6 -2.59 14.26 -1.62
CA LYS A 6 -3.36 13.72 -0.48
C LYS A 6 -2.67 12.55 0.18
N HIS A 7 -2.02 11.69 -0.61
CA HIS A 7 -1.21 10.61 -0.06
C HIS A 7 -0.02 11.15 0.72
N VAL A 8 0.70 12.16 0.22
CA VAL A 8 1.82 12.81 0.93
C VAL A 8 1.35 13.51 2.21
N GLU A 9 0.22 14.21 2.19
CA GLU A 9 -0.40 14.77 3.40
C GLU A 9 -0.70 13.67 4.45
N TRP A 10 -1.30 12.57 3.99
CA TRP A 10 -1.62 11.43 4.85
C TRP A 10 -0.37 10.74 5.42
N ILE A 11 0.67 10.51 4.61
CA ILE A 11 1.87 9.80 5.06
C ILE A 11 2.67 10.63 6.07
N ASN A 12 2.68 11.96 5.92
CA ASN A 12 3.32 12.87 6.87
C ASN A 12 2.63 12.88 8.24
N THR A 13 1.32 12.67 8.28
CA THR A 13 0.57 12.53 9.54
C THR A 13 0.60 11.11 10.10
N ASN A 14 1.12 10.13 9.34
CA ASN A 14 1.22 8.73 9.71
C ASN A 14 2.67 8.22 9.59
N PRO A 15 3.62 8.74 10.39
CA PRO A 15 5.06 8.46 10.21
C PRO A 15 5.41 6.97 10.33
N LYS A 16 4.63 6.18 11.08
CA LYS A 16 4.80 4.72 11.20
C LYS A 16 4.57 3.96 9.88
N LYS A 17 3.89 4.60 8.91
CA LYS A 17 3.56 4.02 7.59
C LYS A 17 4.56 4.42 6.50
N LYS A 18 5.48 5.36 6.77
CA LYS A 18 6.57 5.70 5.84
C LYS A 18 7.50 4.51 5.69
N SER A 19 8.00 4.30 4.48
CA SER A 19 8.95 3.22 4.10
C SER A 19 10.36 3.38 4.71
N GLY A 20 10.50 4.12 5.82
CA GLY A 20 11.78 4.62 6.33
C GLY A 20 12.55 3.68 7.28
N ASP A 21 11.91 2.74 7.98
CA ASP A 21 12.67 1.72 8.70
C ASP A 21 12.84 0.50 7.79
N LYS A 22 13.92 0.50 7.02
CA LYS A 22 14.45 -0.68 6.33
C LYS A 22 15.00 -1.72 7.32
N THR A 23 14.37 -1.87 8.49
CA THR A 23 14.56 -3.06 9.30
C THR A 23 13.85 -4.21 8.58
N VAL A 24 14.43 -5.40 8.67
CA VAL A 24 14.01 -6.63 7.97
C VAL A 24 12.51 -6.96 8.18
N GLU A 25 11.85 -6.36 9.17
CA GLU A 25 10.43 -6.55 9.50
C GLU A 25 9.43 -5.69 8.69
N ARG A 26 9.82 -4.59 8.04
CA ARG A 26 8.88 -3.74 7.27
C ARG A 26 8.90 -4.02 5.77
N GLN A 27 8.56 -5.25 5.36
CA GLN A 27 8.32 -5.55 3.95
C GLN A 27 6.89 -5.22 3.51
N TYR A 28 6.46 -3.97 3.71
CA TYR A 28 5.18 -3.50 3.19
C TYR A 28 5.23 -2.03 2.76
N ALA A 29 4.41 -1.68 1.78
CA ALA A 29 4.14 -0.31 1.35
C ALA A 29 2.67 0.03 1.64
N SER A 30 2.42 1.25 2.13
CA SER A 30 1.09 1.74 2.48
C SER A 30 0.70 2.90 1.57
N LEU A 31 -0.32 2.71 0.73
CA LEU A 31 -0.84 3.72 -0.19
C LEU A 31 -2.18 4.24 0.29
N TYR A 32 -2.42 5.53 0.11
CA TYR A 32 -3.66 6.17 0.53
C TYR A 32 -4.55 6.51 -0.66
N TYR A 33 -5.79 6.03 -0.60
CA TYR A 33 -6.84 6.34 -1.55
C TYR A 33 -7.96 7.08 -0.79
N GLY A 34 -8.09 8.37 -1.06
CA GLY A 34 -9.09 9.25 -0.42
C GLY A 34 -10.19 9.66 -1.39
N ASN A 35 -11.07 10.57 -0.97
CA ASN A 35 -12.13 11.13 -1.83
C ASN A 35 -12.99 10.05 -2.50
N GLY A 36 -13.33 8.98 -1.78
CA GLY A 36 -14.35 8.04 -2.23
C GLY A 36 -15.76 8.63 -2.08
N ASP A 37 -16.79 7.83 -2.33
CA ASP A 37 -18.16 8.28 -2.19
C ASP A 37 -18.46 8.77 -0.77
N GLN A 38 -19.31 9.79 -0.67
CA GLN A 38 -19.74 10.35 0.60
C GLN A 38 -20.36 9.25 1.46
N CYS A 39 -19.86 9.11 2.69
CA CYS A 39 -20.43 8.23 3.68
C CYS A 39 -21.34 9.03 4.62
N GLU A 40 -22.61 8.65 4.68
CA GLU A 40 -23.61 9.32 5.52
C GLU A 40 -23.33 9.14 7.02
N LEU A 41 -22.88 7.94 7.42
CA LEU A 41 -22.58 7.60 8.82
C LEU A 41 -21.41 8.42 9.37
N ALA A 42 -20.32 8.52 8.61
CA ALA A 42 -19.12 9.26 9.02
C ALA A 42 -19.19 10.75 8.66
N LYS A 43 -20.18 11.16 7.83
CA LYS A 43 -20.29 12.49 7.22
C LYS A 43 -19.02 12.93 6.48
N LYS A 44 -18.25 11.97 5.95
CA LYS A 44 -16.98 12.19 5.25
C LYS A 44 -16.88 11.26 4.03
N PRO A 45 -16.08 11.60 3.01
CA PRO A 45 -15.74 10.69 1.94
C PRO A 45 -15.09 9.40 2.47
N ARG A 46 -15.41 8.25 1.85
CA ARG A 46 -14.74 6.98 2.15
C ARG A 46 -13.24 7.06 1.85
N VAL A 47 -12.44 6.37 2.66
CA VAL A 47 -10.99 6.31 2.52
C VAL A 47 -10.48 4.88 2.66
N VAL A 48 -9.40 4.55 1.95
CA VAL A 48 -8.76 3.24 1.99
C VAL A 48 -7.25 3.39 2.13
N GLU A 49 -6.66 2.70 3.10
CA GLU A 49 -5.25 2.35 3.08
C GLU A 49 -5.09 1.03 2.33
N VAL A 50 -4.31 1.04 1.24
CA VAL A 50 -3.90 -0.17 0.53
C VAL A 50 -2.51 -0.56 1.03
N LYS A 51 -2.43 -1.72 1.68
CA LYS A 51 -1.18 -2.26 2.24
C LYS A 51 -0.68 -3.40 1.38
N LEU A 52 0.38 -3.15 0.61
CA LEU A 52 1.08 -4.16 -0.19
C LEU A 52 2.12 -4.84 0.68
N ARG A 53 2.08 -6.17 0.80
CA ARG A 53 3.02 -6.94 1.64
C ARG A 53 3.75 -7.99 0.82
N CYS A 54 5.08 -8.00 0.92
CA CYS A 54 5.90 -9.10 0.42
C CYS A 54 5.62 -10.37 1.23
N SER A 55 5.34 -11.48 0.55
CA SER A 55 5.24 -12.80 1.18
C SER A 55 6.48 -13.62 0.85
N THR A 56 7.22 -14.03 1.88
CA THR A 56 8.33 -15.01 1.75
C THR A 56 7.85 -16.45 1.89
N ARG A 57 6.54 -16.67 2.04
CA ARG A 57 5.97 -18.02 2.11
C ARG A 57 6.25 -18.73 0.79
N ASN A 58 6.84 -19.93 0.86
CA ASN A 58 7.22 -20.80 -0.26
C ASN A 58 6.03 -21.34 -1.07
N ASN A 59 5.12 -20.47 -1.49
CA ASN A 59 4.07 -20.81 -2.44
C ASN A 59 4.58 -20.39 -3.82
N LYS A 60 4.89 -21.39 -4.66
CA LYS A 60 5.15 -21.23 -6.11
C LYS A 60 3.95 -20.64 -6.89
N SER A 61 2.94 -20.18 -6.18
CA SER A 61 1.70 -19.64 -6.72
C SER A 61 1.77 -18.12 -6.63
N HIS A 62 1.71 -17.45 -7.78
CA HIS A 62 1.62 -15.98 -7.87
C HIS A 62 0.24 -15.44 -7.44
N VAL A 63 -0.63 -16.27 -6.87
CA VAL A 63 -1.96 -15.88 -6.43
C VAL A 63 -1.86 -14.99 -5.19
N PRO A 64 -2.37 -13.74 -5.24
CA PRO A 64 -2.35 -12.85 -4.08
C PRO A 64 -3.37 -13.30 -3.03
N THR A 65 -3.02 -13.12 -1.75
CA THR A 65 -3.96 -13.20 -0.62
C THR A 65 -4.43 -11.81 -0.25
N MET A 66 -5.73 -11.64 -0.01
CA MET A 66 -6.33 -10.34 0.29
C MET A 66 -7.17 -10.39 1.56
N TYR A 67 -7.20 -9.27 2.30
CA TYR A 67 -8.13 -9.06 3.40
C TYR A 67 -8.59 -7.60 3.43
N LEU A 68 -9.80 -7.36 3.93
CA LEU A 68 -10.39 -6.04 4.08
C LEU A 68 -10.91 -5.87 5.50
N VAL A 69 -10.55 -4.77 6.15
CA VAL A 69 -11.02 -4.42 7.50
C VAL A 69 -11.51 -2.98 7.51
N GLU A 70 -12.60 -2.73 8.24
CA GLU A 70 -13.16 -1.40 8.49
C GLU A 70 -12.90 -1.01 9.96
N PRO A 71 -11.71 -0.48 10.31
CA PRO A 71 -11.40 -0.10 11.69
C PRO A 71 -12.29 1.04 12.24
N GLU A 72 -12.77 1.90 11.36
CA GLU A 72 -13.72 2.97 11.68
C GLU A 72 -14.73 3.05 10.53
N SER A 73 -15.95 3.49 10.81
CA SER A 73 -17.00 3.62 9.80
C SER A 73 -16.50 4.38 8.57
N CYS A 74 -16.55 3.73 7.40
CA CYS A 74 -16.13 4.27 6.11
C CYS A 74 -14.63 4.56 5.95
N SER A 75 -13.81 3.99 6.83
CA SER A 75 -12.35 3.96 6.73
C SER A 75 -11.92 2.50 6.62
N TYR A 76 -11.18 2.16 5.55
CA TYR A 76 -10.85 0.77 5.25
C TYR A 76 -9.34 0.55 5.20
N VAL A 77 -8.93 -0.68 5.52
CA VAL A 77 -7.59 -1.21 5.28
C VAL A 77 -7.72 -2.43 4.37
N LEU A 78 -7.21 -2.32 3.14
CA LEU A 78 -7.10 -3.41 2.19
C LEU A 78 -5.66 -3.95 2.21
N GLY A 79 -5.46 -5.13 2.78
CA GLY A 79 -4.18 -5.82 2.72
C GLY A 79 -4.10 -6.75 1.54
N ILE A 80 -3.00 -6.69 0.80
CA ILE A 80 -2.71 -7.57 -0.34
C ILE A 80 -1.30 -8.14 -0.13
N GLU A 81 -1.21 -9.47 -0.09
CA GLU A 81 0.02 -10.20 0.17
C GLU A 81 0.36 -11.10 -1.01
N SER A 82 1.56 -10.95 -1.56
CA SER A 82 2.07 -11.75 -2.69
C SER A 82 3.59 -11.63 -2.78
N PRO A 83 4.31 -12.67 -3.24
CA PRO A 83 5.75 -12.58 -3.53
C PRO A 83 6.10 -11.48 -4.55
N VAL A 84 5.20 -11.12 -5.47
CA VAL A 84 5.44 -10.06 -6.47
C VAL A 84 5.70 -8.69 -5.83
N PHE A 85 5.16 -8.46 -4.63
CA PHE A 85 5.33 -7.18 -3.95
C PHE A 85 6.72 -6.99 -3.36
N CYS A 86 7.53 -8.05 -3.21
CA CYS A 86 8.91 -7.92 -2.72
C CYS A 86 9.71 -6.98 -3.63
N ASN A 87 9.69 -7.24 -4.94
CA ASN A 87 10.36 -6.41 -5.94
C ASN A 87 9.73 -5.01 -6.03
N ILE A 88 8.40 -4.90 -5.94
CA ILE A 88 7.72 -3.59 -5.99
C ILE A 88 8.13 -2.70 -4.81
N ILE A 89 8.18 -3.27 -3.60
CA ILE A 89 8.51 -2.54 -2.36
C ILE A 89 9.96 -2.04 -2.40
N ASP A 90 10.89 -2.82 -2.96
CA ASP A 90 12.30 -2.43 -3.11
C ASP A 90 12.50 -1.18 -3.98
N TYR A 91 11.56 -0.88 -4.87
CA TYR A 91 11.56 0.29 -5.74
C TYR A 91 10.60 1.40 -5.27
N THR A 92 10.22 1.42 -3.99
CA THR A 92 9.42 2.52 -3.42
C THR A 92 10.29 3.69 -2.97
N ASP A 93 9.75 4.90 -3.10
CA ASP A 93 10.35 6.13 -2.55
C ASP A 93 10.16 6.24 -1.01
N GLU A 94 10.62 7.34 -0.43
CA GLU A 94 10.49 7.64 1.00
C GLU A 94 9.03 7.74 1.51
N ASN A 95 8.07 7.93 0.59
CA ASN A 95 6.65 7.98 0.88
C ASN A 95 5.97 6.62 0.67
N GLY A 96 6.70 5.59 0.21
CA GLY A 96 6.16 4.27 -0.08
C GLY A 96 5.47 4.17 -1.43
N ILE A 97 5.73 5.11 -2.34
CA ILE A 97 5.17 5.13 -3.69
C ILE A 97 6.10 4.34 -4.62
N PRO A 98 5.61 3.32 -5.34
CA PRO A 98 6.42 2.57 -6.29
C PRO A 98 6.86 3.42 -7.49
N ASP A 99 8.14 3.34 -7.85
CA ASP A 99 8.67 3.84 -9.11
C ASP A 99 8.32 2.85 -10.23
N VAL A 100 7.23 3.16 -10.96
CA VAL A 100 6.67 2.26 -11.99
C VAL A 100 7.68 1.93 -13.09
N GLU A 101 8.53 2.88 -13.49
CA GLU A 101 9.52 2.63 -14.54
C GLU A 101 10.56 1.61 -14.08
N LYS A 102 11.09 1.77 -12.86
CA LYS A 102 12.05 0.82 -12.29
C LYS A 102 11.44 -0.56 -12.05
N VAL A 103 10.20 -0.60 -11.56
CA VAL A 103 9.46 -1.84 -11.33
C VAL A 103 9.24 -2.59 -12.65
N MET A 104 8.77 -1.91 -13.69
CA MET A 104 8.52 -2.55 -14.98
C MET A 104 9.81 -3.08 -15.62
N LYS A 105 10.88 -2.27 -15.60
CA LYS A 105 12.19 -2.69 -16.09
C LYS A 105 12.70 -3.94 -15.37
N HIS A 106 12.54 -4.01 -14.05
CA HIS A 106 12.93 -5.20 -13.29
C HIS A 106 12.18 -6.46 -13.74
N PHE A 107 10.87 -6.37 -13.98
CA PHE A 107 10.09 -7.52 -14.45
C PHE A 107 10.36 -7.92 -15.89
N GLU A 108 10.85 -7.02 -16.74
CA GLU A 108 11.28 -7.34 -18.10
C GLU A 108 12.64 -8.06 -18.14
N GLU A 109 13.50 -7.80 -17.15
CA GLU A 109 14.86 -8.36 -17.05
C GLU A 109 14.94 -9.64 -16.20
N SER A 110 13.87 -10.02 -15.49
CA SER A 110 13.79 -11.18 -14.57
C SER A 110 13.15 -12.41 -15.21
#